data_AF-A0A428P2Z1-F1
#
_entry.id   AF-A0A428P2Z1-F1
#
_cell.length_a   1.000
_cell.length_b   1.000
_cell.length_c   1.000
_cell.angle_alpha   90.00
_cell.angle_beta   90.00
_cell.angle_gamma   90.00
#
_symmetry.space_group_name_H-M   'P 1'
#
loop_
_entity.id
_entity.type
_entity.pdbx_description
1 polymer ?
#
loop_
_entity_poly.entity_id
_entity_poly.type
_entity_poly.pdbx_seq_one_letter_code
_entity_poly.pdbx_strand_id
1 'polypeptide(L)'
;MVHPSPKSSELKLENLYCFSEEGQRSPPEFESPTPMCSADYINRCHGWLKLDKKDWPRNYDQYEWRGRPYCPEQADYRWAIVYDYVSSKVKEHDLNVTQANIDFFYLTGFEFAYCRPENWRQGKLVDFGDLYSPFQRVVQVTPPRRWSAETWFKDKPVKPLTWWTSGAI
;
A
#
# COMPACT_ATOMS: atom_id res chain seq x y z
N MET A 1 2.70 18.48 -0.88
CA MET A 1 1.51 19.06 -0.23
C MET A 1 0.29 18.30 -0.74
N VAL A 2 -0.71 18.06 0.11
CA VAL A 2 -1.93 17.32 -0.26
C VAL A 2 -3.17 17.93 0.37
N HIS A 3 -4.34 17.65 -0.22
CA HIS A 3 -5.65 17.77 0.41
C HIS A 3 -5.71 16.78 1.59
N PRO A 4 -5.73 17.24 2.86
CA PRO A 4 -5.63 16.35 4.05
C PRO A 4 -6.87 15.48 4.28
N SER A 5 -7.99 15.87 3.69
CA SER A 5 -9.28 15.19 3.82
C SER A 5 -9.99 15.23 2.46
N PRO A 6 -9.45 14.53 1.44
CA PRO A 6 -10.00 14.58 0.09
C PRO A 6 -11.43 14.02 0.14
N LYS A 7 -12.42 14.82 -0.29
CA LYS A 7 -13.84 14.46 -0.25
C LYS A 7 -14.36 13.88 -1.55
N SER A 8 -13.55 13.91 -2.61
CA SER A 8 -13.91 13.44 -3.94
C SER A 8 -12.75 12.71 -4.60
N SER A 9 -13.04 12.03 -5.70
CA SER A 9 -12.06 11.28 -6.48
C SER A 9 -11.09 12.19 -7.23
N GLU A 10 -11.55 13.38 -7.62
CA GLU A 10 -10.72 14.43 -8.22
C GLU A 10 -9.63 14.88 -7.23
N LEU A 11 -10.00 15.21 -5.98
CA LEU A 11 -9.05 15.63 -4.95
C LEU A 11 -8.04 14.52 -4.61
N LYS A 12 -8.48 13.25 -4.61
CA LYS A 12 -7.61 12.08 -4.45
C LYS A 12 -6.59 11.97 -5.59
N LEU A 13 -7.03 12.18 -6.84
CA LEU A 13 -6.19 12.13 -8.02
C LEU A 13 -5.22 13.32 -8.10
N GLU A 14 -5.61 14.51 -7.64
CA GLU A 14 -4.71 15.66 -7.49
C GLU A 14 -3.60 15.38 -6.48
N ASN A 15 -3.93 14.77 -5.33
CA ASN A 15 -2.91 14.32 -4.38
C ASN A 15 -1.96 13.30 -5.00
N LEU A 16 -2.47 12.31 -5.73
CA LEU A 16 -1.64 11.32 -6.43
C LEU A 16 -0.77 11.96 -7.52
N TYR A 17 -1.32 12.93 -8.26
CA TYR A 17 -0.62 13.66 -9.32
C TYR A 17 0.61 14.38 -8.78
N CYS A 18 0.58 14.88 -7.54
CA CYS A 18 1.75 15.50 -6.90
C CYS A 18 2.98 14.58 -6.80
N PHE A 19 2.82 13.27 -6.97
CA PHE A 19 3.92 12.30 -6.99
C PHE A 19 4.48 12.03 -8.39
N SER A 20 3.79 12.46 -9.46
CA SER A 20 4.31 12.33 -10.82
C SER A 20 5.43 13.35 -11.08
N GLU A 21 6.25 13.10 -12.10
CA GLU A 21 7.27 14.08 -12.51
C GLU A 21 6.63 15.41 -12.95
N GLU A 22 5.49 15.35 -13.64
CA GLU A 22 4.74 16.52 -14.07
C GLU A 22 4.18 17.31 -12.89
N GLY A 23 3.59 16.62 -11.88
CA GLY A 23 3.10 17.27 -10.68
C GLY A 23 4.20 17.85 -9.80
N GLN A 24 5.40 17.27 -9.81
CA GLN A 24 6.56 17.87 -9.14
C GLN A 24 7.07 19.12 -9.87
N ARG A 25 7.04 19.13 -11.21
CA ARG A 25 7.44 20.29 -12.03
C ARG A 25 6.40 21.43 -11.97
N SER A 26 5.12 21.07 -11.89
CA SER A 26 3.99 22.00 -11.87
C SER A 26 3.00 21.58 -10.78
N PRO A 27 3.30 21.86 -9.50
CA PRO A 27 2.45 21.45 -8.40
C PRO A 27 1.10 22.19 -8.46
N PRO A 28 -0.01 21.49 -8.16
CA PRO A 28 -1.30 22.15 -8.02
C PRO A 28 -1.28 23.11 -6.83
N GLU A 29 -2.09 24.17 -6.93
CA GLU A 29 -2.30 25.10 -5.83
C GLU A 29 -3.30 24.53 -4.83
N PHE A 30 -3.00 24.70 -3.54
CA PHE A 30 -3.86 24.23 -2.45
C PHE A 30 -4.18 25.40 -1.53
N GLU A 31 -5.45 25.54 -1.13
CA GLU A 31 -5.87 26.59 -0.18
C GLU A 31 -5.34 26.35 1.24
N SER A 32 -5.18 25.09 1.66
CA SER A 32 -4.69 24.71 2.99
C SER A 32 -3.96 23.37 2.96
N PRO A 33 -2.80 23.32 2.29
CA PRO A 33 -2.10 22.06 2.13
C PRO A 33 -1.50 21.56 3.44
N THR A 34 -1.34 20.25 3.55
CA THR A 34 -0.55 19.63 4.61
C THR A 34 0.60 18.82 4.04
N PRO A 35 1.69 18.63 4.80
CA PRO A 35 2.74 17.68 4.43
C PRO A 35 2.16 16.27 4.29
N MET A 36 2.63 15.54 3.28
CA MET A 36 2.31 14.13 3.15
C MET A 36 2.99 13.33 4.27
N CYS A 37 2.34 12.26 4.73
CA CYS A 37 3.04 11.22 5.49
C CYS A 37 4.20 10.61 4.69
N SER A 38 5.27 10.22 5.37
CA SER A 38 6.42 9.61 4.69
C SER A 38 6.05 8.27 4.05
N ALA A 39 6.50 8.05 2.83
CA ALA A 39 6.43 6.76 2.15
C ALA A 39 7.47 5.75 2.66
N ASP A 40 8.38 6.14 3.56
CA ASP A 40 9.43 5.26 4.12
C ASP A 40 8.86 4.05 4.88
N TYR A 41 7.60 4.16 5.32
CA TYR A 41 6.88 3.08 5.98
C TYR A 41 6.30 2.06 5.00
N ILE A 42 6.12 2.43 3.72
CA ILE A 42 5.67 1.51 2.68
C ILE A 42 6.77 0.47 2.45
N ASN A 43 6.37 -0.78 2.19
CA ASN A 43 7.34 -1.81 1.86
C ASN A 43 8.07 -1.46 0.54
N ARG A 44 9.38 -1.25 0.60
CA ARG A 44 10.15 -0.73 -0.55
C ARG A 44 10.11 -1.73 -1.70
N CYS A 45 9.72 -1.24 -2.88
CA CYS A 45 9.76 -1.99 -4.12
C CYS A 45 11.12 -1.76 -4.81
N HIS A 46 11.79 -2.85 -5.17
CA HIS A 46 13.05 -2.85 -5.93
C HIS A 46 12.81 -3.04 -7.44
N GLY A 47 11.55 -3.14 -7.86
CA GLY A 47 11.15 -3.26 -9.25
C GLY A 47 10.75 -4.68 -9.64
N TRP A 48 10.96 -5.01 -10.90
CA TRP A 48 10.47 -6.23 -11.52
C TRP A 48 11.65 -7.14 -11.87
N LEU A 49 11.49 -8.44 -11.59
CA LEU A 49 12.45 -9.48 -11.91
C LEU A 49 11.81 -10.49 -12.85
N LYS A 50 12.49 -10.81 -13.95
CA LYS A 50 12.12 -11.94 -14.80
C LYS A 50 12.59 -13.23 -14.14
N LEU A 51 11.68 -14.16 -13.92
CA LEU A 51 11.93 -15.50 -13.40
C LEU A 51 11.67 -16.54 -14.49
N ASP A 52 12.73 -17.20 -14.94
CA ASP A 52 12.60 -18.33 -15.85
C ASP A 52 11.99 -19.53 -15.10
N LYS A 53 11.32 -20.42 -15.83
CA LYS A 53 10.59 -21.57 -15.26
C LYS A 53 11.42 -22.46 -14.32
N LYS A 54 12.71 -22.61 -14.63
CA LYS A 54 13.66 -23.39 -13.81
C LYS A 54 13.91 -22.78 -12.43
N ASP A 55 13.69 -21.47 -12.28
CA ASP A 55 13.95 -20.69 -11.06
C ASP A 55 12.67 -20.45 -10.24
N TRP A 56 11.55 -21.03 -10.64
CA TRP A 56 10.28 -20.88 -9.92
C TRP A 56 10.35 -21.57 -8.54
N PRO A 57 9.69 -20.99 -7.52
CA PRO A 57 9.59 -21.63 -6.21
C PRO A 57 9.00 -23.04 -6.30
N ARG A 58 9.45 -23.94 -5.42
CA ARG A 58 8.81 -25.26 -5.28
C ARG A 58 7.32 -25.07 -4.98
N ASN A 59 6.48 -25.85 -5.65
CA ASN A 59 5.00 -25.76 -5.58
C ASN A 59 4.38 -24.50 -6.21
N TYR A 60 5.10 -23.78 -7.09
CA TYR A 60 4.51 -22.64 -7.81
C TYR A 60 3.22 -23.01 -8.58
N ASP A 61 3.14 -24.24 -9.10
CA ASP A 61 1.97 -24.72 -9.84
C ASP A 61 0.72 -24.97 -8.96
N GLN A 62 0.86 -24.92 -7.63
CA GLN A 62 -0.24 -25.13 -6.68
C GLN A 62 -1.00 -23.84 -6.32
N TYR A 63 -0.51 -22.67 -6.73
CA TYR A 63 -1.19 -21.40 -6.44
C TYR A 63 -2.39 -21.20 -7.38
N GLU A 64 -3.54 -20.85 -6.80
CA GLU A 64 -4.79 -20.62 -7.52
C GLU A 64 -4.70 -19.32 -8.36
N TRP A 65 -4.78 -19.46 -9.68
CA TRP A 65 -4.75 -18.33 -10.61
C TRP A 65 -6.12 -17.66 -10.68
N ARG A 66 -6.25 -16.48 -10.06
CA ARG A 66 -7.43 -15.62 -10.22
C ARG A 66 -7.18 -14.62 -11.37
N GLY A 67 -7.42 -15.06 -12.60
CA GLY A 67 -7.25 -14.24 -13.81
C GLY A 67 -7.83 -14.92 -15.05
N ARG A 68 -7.86 -14.21 -16.19
CA ARG A 68 -8.17 -14.87 -17.48
C ARG A 68 -7.22 -16.07 -17.65
N PRO A 69 -7.68 -17.20 -18.22
CA PRO A 69 -6.86 -18.39 -18.34
C PRO A 69 -5.69 -18.10 -19.29
N TYR A 70 -4.61 -17.61 -18.74
CA TYR A 70 -3.31 -17.68 -19.35
C TYR A 70 -2.83 -19.10 -19.07
N CYS A 71 -2.78 -19.94 -20.09
CA CYS A 71 -2.38 -21.33 -19.96
C CYS A 71 -1.00 -21.38 -19.26
N PRO A 72 -0.91 -21.81 -17.98
CA PRO A 72 0.34 -21.73 -17.23
C PRO A 72 1.47 -22.55 -17.87
N GLU A 73 1.06 -23.58 -18.62
CA GLU A 73 1.89 -24.51 -19.37
C GLU A 73 2.68 -23.86 -20.51
N GLN A 74 2.23 -22.70 -21.03
CA GLN A 74 2.80 -22.07 -22.24
C GLN A 74 3.87 -21.01 -21.99
N ALA A 75 4.07 -20.58 -20.74
CA ALA A 75 5.12 -19.60 -20.46
C ALA A 75 6.37 -20.23 -19.86
N ASP A 76 7.49 -19.88 -20.46
CA ASP A 76 8.86 -20.18 -20.04
C ASP A 76 9.38 -19.18 -18.99
N TYR A 77 8.67 -18.07 -18.74
CA TYR A 77 9.02 -17.08 -17.71
C TYR A 77 7.82 -16.40 -17.04
N ARG A 78 8.09 -15.73 -15.92
CA ARG A 78 7.17 -14.88 -15.17
C ARG A 78 7.84 -13.58 -14.74
N TRP A 79 7.03 -12.56 -14.51
CA TRP A 79 7.47 -11.36 -13.82
C TRP A 79 7.14 -11.47 -12.34
N ALA A 80 8.14 -11.23 -11.49
CA ALA A 80 7.98 -11.08 -10.06
C ALA A 80 8.25 -9.62 -9.68
N ILE A 81 7.50 -9.12 -8.71
CA ILE A 81 7.79 -7.83 -8.10
C ILE A 81 8.62 -8.10 -6.85
N VAL A 82 9.74 -7.40 -6.72
CA VAL A 82 10.71 -7.60 -5.63
C VAL A 82 10.52 -6.51 -4.59
N TYR A 83 10.37 -6.91 -3.32
CA TYR A 83 10.22 -6.00 -2.19
C TYR A 83 11.23 -6.30 -1.09
N ASP A 84 11.40 -5.37 -0.14
CA ASP A 84 12.09 -5.68 1.11
C ASP A 84 11.43 -6.86 1.83
N TYR A 85 12.27 -7.73 2.39
CA TYR A 85 11.80 -8.86 3.16
C TYR A 85 11.30 -8.40 4.53
N VAL A 86 10.00 -8.60 4.78
CA VAL A 86 9.38 -8.37 6.10
C VAL A 86 9.16 -9.71 6.79
N SER A 87 9.92 -9.93 7.86
CA SER A 87 9.92 -11.20 8.62
C SER A 87 8.53 -11.51 9.19
N SER A 88 8.07 -12.74 8.96
CA SER A 88 6.85 -13.30 9.56
C SER A 88 7.06 -13.85 10.97
N LYS A 89 8.32 -13.91 11.45
CA LYS A 89 8.63 -14.38 12.82
C LYS A 89 8.19 -13.39 13.89
N VAL A 90 8.14 -12.10 13.55
CA VAL A 90 7.65 -11.04 14.43
C VAL A 90 6.14 -10.96 14.28
N LYS A 91 5.41 -11.33 15.33
CA LYS A 91 3.94 -11.35 15.33
C LYS A 91 3.31 -10.02 15.67
N GLU A 92 4.05 -9.14 16.34
CA GLU A 92 3.56 -7.83 16.77
C GLU A 92 3.52 -6.86 15.59
N HIS A 93 2.41 -6.13 15.47
CA HIS A 93 2.28 -5.03 14.52
C HIS A 93 2.59 -3.70 15.20
N ASP A 94 3.34 -2.85 14.50
CA ASP A 94 3.53 -1.46 14.89
C ASP A 94 2.34 -0.65 14.37
N LEU A 95 1.50 -0.15 15.28
CA LEU A 95 0.31 0.61 14.94
C LEU A 95 0.62 1.96 14.30
N ASN A 96 1.75 2.59 14.66
CA ASN A 96 2.16 3.87 14.06
C ASN A 96 2.56 3.66 12.60
N VAL A 97 3.37 2.63 12.33
CA VAL A 97 3.77 2.25 10.97
C VAL A 97 2.54 1.86 10.15
N THR A 98 1.62 1.11 10.73
CA THR A 98 0.35 0.74 10.09
C THR A 98 -0.45 1.97 9.71
N GLN A 99 -0.69 2.87 10.67
CA GLN A 99 -1.51 4.06 10.42
C GLN A 99 -0.86 4.96 9.36
N ALA A 100 0.47 5.11 9.38
CA ALA A 100 1.19 5.85 8.35
C ALA A 100 1.00 5.25 6.94
N ASN A 101 1.03 3.92 6.81
CA ASN A 101 0.73 3.23 5.55
C ASN A 101 -0.73 3.48 5.12
N ILE A 102 -1.69 3.28 6.02
CA ILE A 102 -3.12 3.51 5.75
C ILE A 102 -3.38 4.95 5.30
N ASP A 103 -2.76 5.92 5.98
CA ASP A 103 -2.89 7.34 5.67
C ASP A 103 -2.29 7.66 4.31
N PHE A 104 -1.15 7.04 3.97
CA PHE A 104 -0.53 7.22 2.66
C PHE A 104 -1.47 6.76 1.53
N PHE A 105 -2.04 5.55 1.64
CA PHE A 105 -2.96 5.02 0.64
C PHE A 105 -4.24 5.84 0.55
N TYR A 106 -4.82 6.23 1.69
CA TYR A 106 -6.00 7.09 1.74
C TYR A 106 -5.76 8.44 1.03
N LEU A 107 -4.66 9.11 1.33
CA LEU A 107 -4.33 10.42 0.75
C LEU A 107 -4.03 10.32 -0.75
N THR A 108 -3.43 9.22 -1.21
CA THR A 108 -3.15 8.96 -2.64
C THR A 108 -4.33 8.32 -3.39
N GLY A 109 -5.47 8.13 -2.71
CA GLY A 109 -6.71 7.66 -3.31
C GLY A 109 -6.83 6.16 -3.52
N PHE A 110 -5.88 5.37 -3.04
CA PHE A 110 -6.01 3.93 -2.97
C PHE A 110 -7.02 3.55 -1.87
N GLU A 111 -7.82 2.54 -2.15
CA GLU A 111 -8.81 2.01 -1.21
C GLU A 111 -8.53 0.54 -0.95
N PHE A 112 -8.82 0.06 0.26
CA PHE A 112 -8.68 -1.35 0.57
C PHE A 112 -9.89 -2.15 0.06
N ALA A 113 -9.62 -3.16 -0.76
CA ALA A 113 -10.61 -4.10 -1.25
C ALA A 113 -11.18 -4.97 -0.12
N TYR A 114 -10.29 -5.41 0.78
CA TYR A 114 -10.64 -6.27 1.92
C TYR A 114 -9.78 -5.90 3.13
N CYS A 115 -10.36 -5.99 4.33
CA CYS A 115 -9.59 -5.90 5.57
C CYS A 115 -8.97 -7.27 5.87
N ARG A 116 -7.75 -7.52 5.39
CA ARG A 116 -7.02 -8.79 5.62
C ARG A 116 -5.80 -8.57 6.52
N PRO A 117 -5.92 -8.76 7.84
CA PRO A 117 -4.80 -8.59 8.77
C PRO A 117 -3.59 -9.46 8.44
N GLU A 118 -3.80 -10.64 7.85
CA GLU A 118 -2.76 -11.57 7.42
C GLU A 118 -1.81 -11.03 6.33
N ASN A 119 -2.24 -10.01 5.59
CA ASN A 119 -1.44 -9.35 4.56
C ASN A 119 -0.56 -8.23 5.11
N TRP A 120 -0.52 -8.07 6.44
CA TRP A 120 0.33 -7.12 7.14
C TRP A 120 1.38 -7.85 7.95
N ARG A 121 2.57 -7.25 8.07
CA ARG A 121 3.65 -7.74 8.94
C ARG A 121 4.41 -6.56 9.51
N GLN A 122 4.61 -6.52 10.82
CA GLN A 122 5.33 -5.42 11.50
C GLN A 122 4.79 -4.02 11.12
N GLY A 123 3.49 -3.94 10.87
CA GLY A 123 2.80 -2.73 10.42
C GLY A 123 2.95 -2.34 8.94
N LYS A 124 3.63 -3.13 8.12
CA LYS A 124 3.73 -2.92 6.67
C LYS A 124 2.79 -3.85 5.91
N LEU A 125 2.14 -3.33 4.86
CA LEU A 125 1.41 -4.16 3.90
C LEU A 125 2.42 -4.94 3.03
N VAL A 126 2.26 -6.26 2.96
CA VAL A 126 3.15 -7.14 2.17
C VAL A 126 2.48 -7.71 0.92
N ASP A 127 1.16 -7.61 0.82
CA ASP A 127 0.39 -7.96 -0.37
C ASP A 127 -0.43 -6.74 -0.82
N PHE A 128 0.08 -6.03 -1.84
CA PHE A 128 -0.58 -4.87 -2.41
C PHE A 128 -1.80 -5.23 -3.28
N GLY A 129 -2.07 -6.52 -3.51
CA GLY A 129 -3.30 -6.98 -4.16
C GLY A 129 -4.57 -6.64 -3.36
N ASP A 130 -4.42 -6.28 -2.08
CA ASP A 130 -5.52 -5.78 -1.24
C ASP A 130 -5.95 -4.35 -1.58
N LEU A 131 -5.23 -3.63 -2.44
CA LEU A 131 -5.56 -2.26 -2.81
C LEU A 131 -6.31 -2.21 -4.15
N TYR A 132 -7.41 -1.45 -4.16
CA TYR A 132 -8.00 -0.95 -5.38
C TYR A 132 -7.30 0.32 -5.83
N SER A 133 -7.03 0.37 -7.13
CA SER A 133 -6.43 1.53 -7.78
C SER A 133 -7.39 2.73 -7.75
N PRO A 134 -6.88 3.97 -7.56
CA PRO A 134 -7.67 5.20 -7.62
C PRO A 134 -8.37 5.41 -8.98
N PHE A 135 -7.93 4.71 -10.01
CA PHE A 135 -8.53 4.76 -11.36
C PHE A 135 -9.67 3.75 -11.56
N GLN A 136 -9.93 2.86 -10.60
CA GLN A 136 -11.05 1.92 -10.72
C GLN A 136 -12.37 2.63 -10.46
N ARG A 137 -13.39 2.30 -11.27
CA ARG A 137 -14.73 2.89 -11.17
C ARG A 137 -15.33 2.77 -9.75
N VAL A 138 -15.14 1.64 -9.08
CA VAL A 138 -15.65 1.43 -7.71
C VAL A 138 -15.04 2.43 -6.72
N VAL A 139 -13.76 2.74 -6.87
CA VAL A 139 -13.05 3.73 -6.03
C VAL A 139 -13.47 5.15 -6.37
N GLN A 140 -13.79 5.40 -7.65
CA GLN A 140 -14.19 6.72 -8.10
C GLN A 140 -15.59 7.14 -7.63
N VAL A 141 -16.51 6.18 -7.45
CA VAL A 141 -17.90 6.46 -7.06
C VAL A 141 -18.19 6.25 -5.58
N THR A 142 -17.22 5.74 -4.82
CA THR A 142 -17.35 5.55 -3.37
C THR A 142 -16.71 6.72 -2.62
N PRO A 143 -17.37 7.22 -1.55
CA PRO A 143 -16.75 8.23 -0.69
C PRO A 143 -15.42 7.70 -0.12
N PRO A 144 -14.35 8.50 -0.14
CA PRO A 144 -13.08 8.10 0.42
C PRO A 144 -13.18 7.69 1.89
N ARG A 145 -12.61 6.54 2.25
CA ARG A 145 -12.68 5.99 3.61
C ARG A 145 -11.30 5.89 4.24
N ARG A 146 -11.05 6.72 5.25
CA ARG A 146 -9.87 6.56 6.10
C ARG A 146 -10.13 5.51 7.18
N TRP A 147 -9.25 4.54 7.27
CA TRP A 147 -9.32 3.48 8.28
C TRP A 147 -8.43 3.77 9.48
N SER A 148 -8.72 3.11 10.61
CA SER A 148 -7.88 3.13 11.81
C SER A 148 -7.12 1.82 11.95
N ALA A 149 -5.81 1.91 12.21
CA ALA A 149 -4.94 0.78 12.49
C ALA A 149 -5.41 -0.02 13.71
N GLU A 150 -5.95 0.65 14.73
CA GLU A 150 -6.49 0.00 15.93
C GLU A 150 -7.68 -0.89 15.59
N THR A 151 -8.59 -0.39 14.75
CA THR A 151 -9.73 -1.18 14.27
C THR A 151 -9.27 -2.36 13.41
N TRP A 152 -8.19 -2.19 12.66
CA TRP A 152 -7.63 -3.23 11.78
C TRP A 152 -7.06 -4.43 12.55
N PHE A 153 -6.47 -4.17 13.72
CA PHE A 153 -5.77 -5.17 14.54
C PHE A 153 -6.39 -5.42 15.91
N LYS A 154 -7.66 -5.06 16.11
CA LYS A 154 -8.38 -5.11 17.40
C LYS A 154 -8.21 -6.42 18.18
N ASP A 155 -8.11 -7.56 17.48
CA ASP A 155 -7.97 -8.90 18.06
C ASP A 155 -6.58 -9.55 17.85
N LYS A 156 -5.56 -8.77 17.53
CA LYS A 156 -4.19 -9.23 17.23
C LYS A 156 -3.18 -8.65 18.23
N PRO A 157 -2.02 -9.31 18.44
CA PRO A 157 -0.95 -8.74 19.25
C PRO A 157 -0.38 -7.48 18.57
N VAL A 158 -0.42 -6.35 19.29
CA VAL A 158 0.00 -5.03 18.80
C VAL A 158 1.04 -4.42 19.75
N LYS A 159 2.00 -3.67 19.19
CA LYS A 159 2.76 -2.70 19.99
C LYS A 159 1.90 -1.44 20.18
N PRO A 160 1.70 -0.94 21.42
CA PRO A 160 0.92 0.26 21.66
C PRO A 160 1.50 1.49 20.96
N LEU A 161 0.66 2.49 20.66
CA LEU A 161 1.11 3.82 20.26
C LEU A 161 1.92 4.46 21.40
N THR A 162 3.25 4.35 21.36
CA THR A 162 4.11 5.19 22.19
C THR A 162 4.50 6.42 21.40
N TRP A 163 3.92 7.56 21.75
CA TRP A 163 4.43 8.86 21.33
C TRP A 163 5.80 9.05 21.99
N TRP A 164 6.86 9.20 21.19
CA TRP A 164 8.13 9.72 21.70
C TRP A 164 8.37 11.06 21.03
N THR A 165 8.31 12.10 21.85
CA THR A 165 8.92 13.40 21.60
C THR A 165 10.39 13.20 21.27
N SER A 166 10.77 13.39 20.01
CA SER A 166 12.15 13.78 19.71
C SER A 166 12.23 15.29 19.88
N GLY A 167 12.30 15.72 21.14
CA GLY A 167 12.92 16.98 21.48
C GLY A 167 14.45 16.80 21.46
N ALA A 168 15.13 17.79 20.92
CA ALA A 168 16.52 18.19 21.18
C ALA A 168 17.59 17.08 21.32
N ILE A 169 18.49 16.99 20.35
CA ILE A 169 19.88 17.50 20.41
C ILE A 169 20.30 17.85 18.98
#